data_AF-A0A1H1DUJ1-F1
#
_entry.id   AF-A0A1H1DUJ1-F1
#
_cell.length_a   1.000
_cell.length_b   1.000
_cell.length_c   1.000
_cell.angle_alpha   90.00
_cell.angle_beta   90.00
_cell.angle_gamma   90.00
#
_symmetry.space_group_name_H-M   'P 1'
#
loop_
_entity.id
_entity.type
_entity.pdbx_description
1 polymer ?
#
loop_
_entity_poly.entity_id
_entity_poly.type
_entity_poly.pdbx_seq_one_letter_code
_entity_poly.pdbx_strand_id
1 'polypeptide(L)'
;MIDDKGANDPGIGKKRFNKTDIDWHEEPAKTLRSARSDKYRDDIEVDDGAEDQEAEKQKFVPFLKSFWALHLCAAIGLIILANLSLWQFSRLDDKIALIERAGVRANEPAVAAPGPAMWEDLTSDIIDYMPVKVTGQFILGELFYFDTLTKPKGRLGGQGYFLYAPFIAEDGWTVLVNRGFIPLDRKDFSTRLGSAPPRGEITITGLARKAEVASMFSADDNPKTHEWFVREPKNMADALGLLPERTAPYTIDLQEILNIAGDLPQAGETRMTFSNNHLQYAFTWAALALALIGVYLAFLIKAWLERDKPNPQTEDEADDDDDEVENERYRMLSKAARKDRNNQR
;
A
#
# COMPACT_ATOMS: atom_id res chain seq x y z
N MET A 1 37.81 42.45 47.90
CA MET A 1 36.93 42.24 49.09
C MET A 1 36.42 40.82 48.96
N ILE A 2 37.12 39.81 49.49
CA ILE A 2 37.21 39.41 50.92
C ILE A 2 35.84 38.82 51.32
N ASP A 3 35.71 37.49 51.29
CA ASP A 3 35.70 36.52 52.43
C ASP A 3 34.40 36.66 53.29
N ASP A 4 33.79 35.65 53.91
CA ASP A 4 34.25 34.34 54.39
C ASP A 4 33.05 33.46 54.86
N LYS A 5 33.27 32.13 54.87
CA LYS A 5 32.86 31.05 55.84
C LYS A 5 31.50 31.04 56.55
N GLY A 6 30.91 29.90 56.95
CA GLY A 6 31.32 28.49 57.09
C GLY A 6 30.14 27.71 57.74
N ALA A 7 29.89 26.44 57.39
CA ALA A 7 30.36 25.21 58.07
C ALA A 7 29.32 24.56 59.00
N ASN A 8 28.84 23.35 58.68
CA ASN A 8 29.05 22.10 59.46
C ASN A 8 28.17 20.91 58.96
N ASP A 9 28.85 19.78 58.75
CA ASP A 9 28.38 18.39 58.79
C ASP A 9 29.25 17.71 59.88
N PRO A 10 28.79 16.70 60.69
CA PRO A 10 28.88 15.29 60.28
C PRO A 10 27.86 14.29 60.91
N GLY A 11 27.34 13.35 60.11
CA GLY A 11 27.64 11.90 60.26
C GLY A 11 26.85 10.94 61.20
N ILE A 12 26.67 9.70 60.67
CA ILE A 12 26.74 8.36 61.32
C ILE A 12 25.46 7.87 62.07
N GLY A 13 24.92 6.63 61.94
CA GLY A 13 25.43 5.37 61.37
C GLY A 13 24.42 4.19 61.36
N LYS A 14 24.90 3.05 60.85
CA LYS A 14 24.24 1.73 60.64
C LYS A 14 24.23 0.83 61.90
N LYS A 15 23.28 -0.13 62.00
CA LYS A 15 23.38 -1.58 62.43
C LYS A 15 21.96 -2.14 62.73
N ARG A 16 21.46 -3.26 62.17
CA ARG A 16 21.79 -4.73 62.17
C ARG A 16 21.19 -5.55 63.36
N PHE A 17 20.36 -6.54 62.99
CA PHE A 17 20.05 -7.87 63.59
C PHE A 17 19.71 -8.03 65.08
N ASN A 18 18.65 -8.79 65.44
CA ASN A 18 18.78 -10.20 65.82
C ASN A 18 17.48 -11.01 66.03
N LYS A 19 17.70 -12.33 66.05
CA LYS A 19 16.85 -13.51 66.16
C LYS A 19 16.59 -13.89 67.64
N THR A 20 15.56 -14.73 67.85
CA THR A 20 15.28 -15.68 68.98
C THR A 20 14.92 -15.16 70.37
N ASP A 21 13.76 -15.64 70.86
CA ASP A 21 13.46 -16.26 72.18
C ASP A 21 11.97 -16.69 72.09
N ILE A 22 11.55 -17.94 71.82
CA ILE A 22 11.55 -19.19 72.61
C ILE A 22 11.23 -18.99 74.09
N ASP A 23 10.02 -19.42 74.49
CA ASP A 23 9.84 -20.05 75.81
C ASP A 23 8.87 -21.24 75.71
N TRP A 24 9.19 -22.26 76.50
CA TRP A 24 8.72 -23.64 76.47
C TRP A 24 7.58 -23.87 77.45
N HIS A 25 6.68 -24.82 77.17
CA HIS A 25 6.15 -25.70 78.22
C HIS A 25 5.82 -27.09 77.68
N GLU A 26 6.12 -28.07 78.52
CA GLU A 26 6.34 -29.49 78.29
C GLU A 26 5.05 -30.33 78.14
N GLU A 27 5.16 -31.46 77.45
CA GLU A 27 4.19 -32.57 77.46
C GLU A 27 4.13 -33.28 78.84
N PRO A 28 3.11 -34.11 79.08
CA PRO A 28 3.44 -35.54 79.01
C PRO A 28 2.37 -36.45 78.37
N ALA A 29 2.87 -37.50 77.71
CA ALA A 29 2.15 -38.60 77.09
C ALA A 29 1.42 -39.55 78.07
N LYS A 30 0.38 -40.25 77.58
CA LYS A 30 0.22 -41.74 77.61
C LYS A 30 -1.10 -42.25 77.00
N THR A 31 -0.95 -43.01 75.92
CA THR A 31 -1.58 -44.31 75.54
C THR A 31 -3.05 -44.63 75.88
N LEU A 32 -3.81 -45.15 74.88
CA LEU A 32 -4.41 -46.50 74.88
C LEU A 32 -5.04 -46.87 73.50
N ARG A 33 -5.01 -48.17 73.19
CA ARG A 33 -5.49 -48.87 71.98
C ARG A 33 -7.02 -49.04 71.91
N SER A 34 -7.46 -49.46 70.70
CA SER A 34 -8.71 -50.15 70.30
C SER A 34 -9.71 -49.21 69.60
N ALA A 35 -10.44 -49.56 68.53
CA ALA A 35 -10.59 -50.80 67.78
C ALA A 35 -11.09 -50.48 66.35
N ARG A 36 -10.90 -51.45 65.47
CA ARG A 36 -11.43 -51.63 64.11
C ARG A 36 -12.89 -51.16 63.90
N SER A 37 -13.14 -50.35 62.87
CA SER A 37 -14.34 -50.48 62.02
C SER A 37 -14.07 -49.85 60.65
N ASP A 38 -14.18 -50.69 59.62
CA ASP A 38 -14.22 -50.34 58.22
C ASP A 38 -15.32 -49.30 57.91
N LYS A 39 -15.15 -48.65 56.75
CA LYS A 39 -16.18 -48.03 55.91
C LYS A 39 -16.34 -46.51 56.09
N TYR A 40 -15.61 -45.74 55.29
CA TYR A 40 -16.13 -44.74 54.34
C TYR A 40 -14.93 -44.29 53.49
N ARG A 41 -14.99 -44.55 52.19
CA ARG A 41 -14.04 -44.06 51.19
C ARG A 41 -14.58 -42.69 50.82
N ASP A 42 -13.92 -41.62 51.26
CA ASP A 42 -14.21 -40.28 50.77
C ASP A 42 -13.73 -40.21 49.32
N ASP A 43 -14.68 -39.95 48.43
CA ASP A 43 -14.44 -39.61 47.04
C ASP A 43 -13.75 -38.24 47.04
N ILE A 44 -12.43 -38.24 46.81
CA ILE A 44 -11.73 -37.04 46.36
C ILE A 44 -12.23 -36.81 44.94
N GLU A 45 -13.18 -35.88 44.78
CA GLU A 45 -13.45 -35.21 43.51
C GLU A 45 -12.12 -34.58 43.07
N VAL A 46 -11.38 -35.32 42.25
CA VAL A 46 -10.28 -34.75 41.46
C VAL A 46 -10.96 -33.77 40.52
N ASP A 47 -10.47 -32.54 40.48
CA ASP A 47 -10.89 -31.53 39.51
C ASP A 47 -10.46 -32.02 38.11
N ASP A 48 -11.28 -32.91 37.52
CA ASP A 48 -11.08 -33.54 36.20
C ASP A 48 -10.92 -32.47 35.09
N GLY A 49 -11.38 -31.24 35.36
CA GLY A 49 -11.20 -30.10 34.47
C GLY A 49 -9.75 -29.66 34.28
N ALA A 50 -8.85 -29.94 35.23
CA ALA A 50 -7.43 -29.57 35.12
C ALA A 50 -6.66 -30.54 34.21
N GLU A 51 -6.88 -31.85 34.34
CA GLU A 51 -6.24 -32.87 33.50
C GLU A 51 -6.74 -32.83 32.05
N ASP A 52 -8.04 -32.60 31.84
CA ASP A 52 -8.61 -32.46 30.51
C ASP A 52 -8.06 -31.21 29.79
N GLN A 53 -7.92 -30.08 30.49
CA GLN A 53 -7.31 -28.87 29.94
C GLN A 53 -5.82 -29.04 29.65
N GLU A 54 -5.10 -29.80 30.47
CA GLU A 54 -3.66 -30.03 30.31
C GLU A 54 -3.38 -31.01 29.16
N ALA A 55 -4.21 -32.04 28.99
CA ALA A 55 -4.20 -32.95 27.84
C ALA A 55 -4.62 -32.26 26.53
N GLU A 56 -5.60 -31.36 26.57
CA GLU A 56 -6.01 -30.56 25.40
C GLU A 56 -4.89 -29.60 24.97
N LYS A 57 -4.24 -28.92 25.93
CA LYS A 57 -3.04 -28.11 25.69
C LYS A 57 -1.90 -28.93 25.11
N GLN A 58 -1.59 -30.11 25.67
CA GLN A 58 -0.52 -30.98 25.17
C GLN A 58 -0.74 -31.45 23.72
N LYS A 59 -2.00 -31.66 23.29
CA LYS A 59 -2.35 -32.02 21.91
C LYS A 59 -2.34 -30.82 20.95
N PHE A 60 -2.55 -29.61 21.46
CA PHE A 60 -2.51 -28.38 20.67
C PHE A 60 -1.09 -27.99 20.21
N VAL A 61 -0.07 -28.24 21.05
CA VAL A 61 1.34 -27.95 20.76
C VAL A 61 1.91 -28.73 19.55
N PRO A 62 1.71 -30.06 19.38
CA PRO A 62 2.20 -30.80 18.23
C PRO A 62 1.47 -30.44 16.92
N PHE A 63 0.18 -30.07 16.98
CA PHE A 63 -0.56 -29.56 15.82
C PHE A 63 0.06 -28.27 15.25
N LEU A 64 0.33 -27.28 16.12
CA LEU A 64 1.03 -26.05 15.73
C LEU A 64 2.45 -26.33 15.20
N LYS A 65 3.14 -27.33 15.76
CA LYS A 65 4.47 -27.75 15.30
C LYS A 65 4.45 -28.44 13.94
N SER A 66 3.37 -29.15 13.58
CA SER A 66 3.26 -29.85 12.29
C SER A 66 3.07 -28.88 11.12
N PHE A 67 2.40 -27.75 11.35
CA PHE A 67 2.09 -26.75 10.30
C PHE A 67 2.77 -25.39 10.53
N TRP A 68 3.85 -25.33 11.32
CA TRP A 68 4.52 -24.09 11.72
C TRP A 68 4.90 -23.18 10.53
N ALA A 69 5.40 -23.76 9.44
CA ALA A 69 5.78 -23.03 8.24
C ALA A 69 4.55 -22.37 7.56
N LEU A 70 3.40 -23.05 7.55
CA LEU A 70 2.16 -22.51 7.00
C LEU A 70 1.63 -21.34 7.83
N HIS A 71 1.65 -21.47 9.17
CA HIS A 71 1.25 -20.39 10.09
C HIS A 71 2.14 -19.15 9.90
N LEU A 72 3.46 -19.38 9.79
CA LEU A 72 4.43 -18.31 9.57
C LEU A 72 4.21 -17.63 8.21
N CYS A 73 4.03 -18.38 7.13
CA CYS A 73 3.74 -17.84 5.80
C CYS A 73 2.42 -17.06 5.77
N ALA A 74 1.36 -17.57 6.39
CA ALA A 74 0.08 -16.88 6.48
C ALA A 74 0.18 -15.57 7.29
N ALA A 75 0.90 -15.59 8.42
CA ALA A 75 1.14 -14.40 9.23
C ALA A 75 1.95 -13.34 8.48
N ILE A 76 3.04 -13.73 7.81
CA ILE A 76 3.86 -12.83 6.99
C ILE A 76 3.04 -12.26 5.84
N GLY A 77 2.31 -13.11 5.11
CA GLY A 77 1.43 -12.69 4.02
C GLY A 77 0.39 -11.67 4.48
N LEU A 78 -0.25 -11.93 5.63
CA LEU A 78 -1.22 -11.01 6.21
C LEU A 78 -0.60 -9.67 6.59
N ILE A 79 0.58 -9.67 7.24
CA ILE A 79 1.32 -8.45 7.59
C ILE A 79 1.64 -7.65 6.33
N ILE A 80 2.11 -8.29 5.27
CA ILE A 80 2.42 -7.62 4.00
C ILE A 80 1.16 -6.99 3.41
N LEU A 81 0.06 -7.75 3.29
CA LEU A 81 -1.19 -7.26 2.70
C LEU A 81 -1.80 -6.09 3.51
N ALA A 82 -1.76 -6.19 4.84
CA ALA A 82 -2.23 -5.13 5.73
C ALA A 82 -1.37 -3.86 5.58
N ASN A 83 -0.04 -3.99 5.57
CA ASN A 83 0.85 -2.85 5.35
C ASN A 83 0.66 -2.22 3.96
N LEU A 84 0.46 -3.03 2.92
CA LEU A 84 0.16 -2.52 1.58
C LEU A 84 -1.16 -1.74 1.56
N SER A 85 -2.22 -2.25 2.22
CA SER A 85 -3.49 -1.53 2.31
C SER A 85 -3.34 -0.19 3.04
N LEU A 86 -2.68 -0.18 4.21
CA LEU A 86 -2.42 1.03 5.00
C LEU A 86 -1.56 2.05 4.24
N TRP A 87 -0.52 1.57 3.55
CA TRP A 87 0.33 2.41 2.72
C TRP A 87 -0.46 3.08 1.58
N GLN A 88 -1.40 2.35 0.96
CA GLN A 88 -2.27 2.92 -0.08
C GLN A 88 -3.20 4.00 0.48
N PHE A 89 -3.76 3.83 1.69
CA PHE A 89 -4.53 4.90 2.35
C PHE A 89 -3.69 6.14 2.65
N SER A 90 -2.47 5.98 3.17
CA SER A 90 -1.57 7.12 3.38
C SER A 90 -1.26 7.86 2.07
N ARG A 91 -1.05 7.13 0.96
CA ARG A 91 -0.84 7.77 -0.35
C ARG A 91 -2.08 8.40 -0.95
N LEU A 92 -3.26 7.89 -0.62
CA LEU A 92 -4.51 8.54 -0.97
C LEU A 92 -4.60 9.93 -0.33
N ASP A 93 -4.30 10.05 0.96
CA ASP A 93 -4.36 11.32 1.70
C ASP A 93 -3.35 12.33 1.16
N ASP A 94 -2.10 11.90 0.91
CA ASP A 94 -1.07 12.74 0.30
C ASP A 94 -1.52 13.30 -1.07
N LYS A 95 -2.19 12.46 -1.87
CA LYS A 95 -2.72 12.85 -3.19
C LYS A 95 -3.85 13.84 -3.08
N ILE A 96 -4.77 13.66 -2.12
CA ILE A 96 -5.86 14.60 -1.87
C ILE A 96 -5.29 15.95 -1.44
N ALA A 97 -4.33 15.98 -0.53
CA ALA A 97 -3.68 17.20 -0.08
C ALA A 97 -2.90 17.93 -1.21
N LEU A 98 -2.37 17.19 -2.20
CA LEU A 98 -1.78 17.79 -3.40
C LEU A 98 -2.84 18.45 -4.30
N ILE A 99 -3.98 17.78 -4.52
CA ILE A 99 -5.10 18.33 -5.29
C ILE A 99 -5.62 19.60 -4.65
N GLU A 100 -5.83 19.57 -3.34
CA GLU A 100 -6.36 20.70 -2.59
C GLU A 100 -5.42 21.90 -2.65
N ARG A 101 -4.11 21.69 -2.44
CA ARG A 101 -3.10 22.76 -2.57
C ARG A 101 -3.05 23.35 -3.97
N ALA A 102 -3.11 22.52 -5.01
CA ALA A 102 -3.16 22.99 -6.39
C ALA A 102 -4.44 23.80 -6.67
N GLY A 103 -5.58 23.37 -6.13
CA GLY A 103 -6.86 24.09 -6.25
C GLY A 103 -6.86 25.43 -5.53
N VAL A 104 -6.32 25.51 -4.31
CA VAL A 104 -6.18 26.77 -3.57
C VAL A 104 -5.23 27.72 -4.31
N ARG A 105 -4.05 27.22 -4.70
CA ARG A 105 -3.03 28.01 -5.40
C ARG A 105 -3.57 28.60 -6.70
N ALA A 106 -4.35 27.84 -7.47
CA ALA A 106 -4.89 28.31 -8.74
C ALA A 106 -5.91 29.46 -8.61
N ASN A 107 -6.40 29.74 -7.40
CA ASN A 107 -7.29 30.87 -7.12
C ASN A 107 -6.55 32.07 -6.49
N GLU A 108 -5.23 31.98 -6.30
CA GLU A 108 -4.43 33.10 -5.83
C GLU A 108 -4.30 34.19 -6.91
N PRO A 109 -4.02 35.45 -6.53
CA PRO A 109 -3.76 36.51 -7.50
C PRO A 109 -2.58 36.16 -8.40
N ALA A 110 -2.74 36.38 -9.71
CA ALA A 110 -1.68 36.13 -10.67
C ALA A 110 -0.44 36.99 -10.40
N VAL A 111 0.72 36.35 -10.35
CA VAL A 111 2.03 37.01 -10.21
C VAL A 111 2.75 37.07 -11.55
N ALA A 112 3.85 37.82 -11.64
CA ALA A 112 4.66 37.84 -12.86
C ALA A 112 5.18 36.44 -13.20
N ALA A 113 5.06 36.03 -14.47
CA ALA A 113 5.59 34.75 -14.92
C ALA A 113 7.11 34.68 -14.71
N PRO A 114 7.65 33.59 -14.12
CA PRO A 114 9.08 33.47 -13.88
C PRO A 114 9.91 33.52 -15.17
N GLY A 115 10.72 34.56 -15.31
CA GLY A 115 11.64 34.73 -16.44
C GLY A 115 12.95 33.93 -16.31
N PRO A 116 13.86 34.04 -17.30
CA PRO A 116 15.10 33.27 -17.40
C PRO A 116 15.95 33.23 -16.12
N ALA A 117 16.02 34.36 -15.40
CA ALA A 117 16.80 34.49 -14.18
C ALA A 117 16.34 33.56 -13.04
N MET A 118 15.09 33.05 -13.10
CA MET A 118 14.52 32.18 -12.07
C MET A 118 14.46 30.71 -12.51
N TRP A 119 14.71 30.39 -13.78
CA TRP A 119 14.44 29.06 -14.32
C TRP A 119 15.27 27.95 -13.67
N GLU A 120 16.49 28.25 -13.21
CA GLU A 120 17.36 27.30 -12.52
C GLU A 120 16.80 26.89 -11.14
N ASP A 121 16.09 27.82 -10.48
CA ASP A 121 15.50 27.61 -9.14
C ASP A 121 14.05 27.07 -9.22
N LEU A 122 13.46 27.00 -10.41
CA LEU A 122 12.10 26.50 -10.60
C LEU A 122 12.06 24.97 -10.41
N THR A 123 11.49 24.54 -9.31
CA THR A 123 11.09 23.13 -9.17
C THR A 123 9.70 22.89 -9.74
N SER A 124 9.49 21.69 -10.26
CA SER A 124 8.20 21.22 -10.79
C SER A 124 7.02 21.42 -9.83
N ASP A 125 7.25 21.32 -8.52
CA ASP A 125 6.18 21.45 -7.52
C ASP A 125 5.86 22.91 -7.16
N ILE A 126 6.79 23.83 -7.43
CA ILE A 126 6.59 25.27 -7.22
C ILE A 126 5.74 25.84 -8.36
N ILE A 127 6.08 25.51 -9.60
CA ILE A 127 5.50 26.17 -10.78
C ILE A 127 4.14 25.60 -11.22
N ASP A 128 3.88 24.31 -10.97
CA ASP A 128 2.65 23.67 -11.48
C ASP A 128 1.40 24.27 -10.81
N TYR A 129 0.44 24.67 -11.64
CA TYR A 129 -0.79 25.37 -11.30
C TYR A 129 -0.61 26.76 -10.64
N MET A 130 0.56 27.38 -10.78
CA MET A 130 0.82 28.74 -10.30
C MET A 130 0.12 29.77 -11.20
N PRO A 131 -0.75 30.66 -10.68
CA PRO A 131 -1.33 31.74 -11.45
C PRO A 131 -0.25 32.74 -11.87
N VAL A 132 -0.07 32.90 -13.18
CA VAL A 132 0.94 33.79 -13.75
C VAL A 132 0.33 34.75 -14.75
N LYS A 133 0.98 35.91 -14.87
CA LYS A 133 0.66 36.97 -15.82
C LYS A 133 1.94 37.35 -16.57
N VAL A 134 1.82 37.48 -17.89
CA VAL A 134 2.93 37.89 -18.76
C VAL A 134 2.42 38.82 -19.86
N THR A 135 3.16 39.89 -20.12
CA THR A 135 2.89 40.81 -21.23
C THR A 135 3.87 40.55 -22.37
N GLY A 136 3.39 40.68 -23.59
CA GLY A 136 4.14 40.35 -24.79
C GLY A 136 3.22 40.13 -25.98
N GLN A 137 3.63 39.32 -26.94
CA GLN A 137 2.88 39.10 -28.16
C GLN A 137 2.96 37.64 -28.63
N PHE A 138 1.85 37.16 -29.21
CA PHE A 138 1.85 35.89 -29.93
C PHE A 138 2.62 36.02 -31.24
N ILE A 139 3.40 35.00 -31.58
CA ILE A 139 4.00 34.85 -32.90
C ILE A 139 3.34 33.71 -33.68
N LEU A 140 3.57 33.66 -34.98
CA LEU A 140 2.98 32.63 -35.84
C LEU A 140 3.58 31.26 -35.50
N GLY A 141 2.71 30.28 -35.23
CA GLY A 141 3.07 28.91 -34.93
C GLY A 141 1.96 28.23 -34.15
N GLU A 142 1.64 27.00 -34.51
CA GLU A 142 0.65 26.18 -33.80
C GLU A 142 1.22 24.79 -33.57
N LEU A 143 1.04 24.32 -32.34
CA LEU A 143 1.42 23.00 -31.87
C LEU A 143 0.19 22.31 -31.30
N PHE A 144 0.05 21.01 -31.57
CA PHE A 144 -1.14 20.23 -31.24
C PHE A 144 -0.78 19.15 -30.22
N TYR A 145 -1.14 19.38 -28.96
CA TYR A 145 -0.96 18.39 -27.91
C TYR A 145 -2.19 17.50 -27.81
N PHE A 146 -2.09 16.24 -28.20
CA PHE A 146 -3.20 15.30 -28.22
C PHE A 146 -3.56 14.82 -26.81
N ASP A 147 -4.84 14.91 -26.44
CA ASP A 147 -5.37 14.33 -25.20
C ASP A 147 -6.88 14.05 -25.35
N THR A 148 -7.44 13.30 -24.41
CA THR A 148 -8.88 13.08 -24.28
C THR A 148 -9.45 13.92 -23.14
N LEU A 149 -10.21 14.96 -23.49
CA LEU A 149 -10.90 15.82 -22.54
C LEU A 149 -12.16 15.12 -22.01
N THR A 150 -12.01 14.37 -20.91
CA THR A 150 -13.09 13.55 -20.32
C THR A 150 -14.06 14.32 -19.43
N LYS A 151 -13.62 15.42 -18.82
CA LYS A 151 -14.42 16.28 -17.93
C LYS A 151 -14.33 17.73 -18.39
N PRO A 152 -14.98 18.08 -19.52
CA PRO A 152 -14.92 19.43 -20.04
C PRO A 152 -15.66 20.42 -19.13
N LYS A 153 -15.12 21.64 -19.01
CA LYS A 153 -15.85 22.77 -18.40
C LYS A 153 -16.76 23.47 -19.40
N GLY A 154 -16.37 23.50 -20.66
CA GLY A 154 -17.16 24.01 -21.78
C GLY A 154 -17.99 22.92 -22.48
N ARG A 155 -18.43 23.23 -23.70
CA ARG A 155 -19.37 22.39 -24.47
C ARG A 155 -18.69 21.27 -25.25
N LEU A 156 -17.39 21.41 -25.51
CA LEU A 156 -16.58 20.47 -26.28
C LEU A 156 -15.82 19.54 -25.34
N GLY A 157 -15.68 18.28 -25.73
CA GLY A 157 -14.93 17.27 -25.00
C GLY A 157 -14.64 16.05 -25.89
N GLY A 158 -14.03 15.02 -25.31
CA GLY A 158 -13.59 13.83 -26.04
C GLY A 158 -12.17 13.96 -26.57
N GLN A 159 -11.83 13.18 -27.61
CA GLN A 159 -10.50 13.18 -28.21
C GLN A 159 -10.28 14.46 -29.02
N GLY A 160 -9.11 15.06 -28.87
CA GLY A 160 -8.75 16.27 -29.60
C GLY A 160 -7.36 16.75 -29.23
N TYR A 161 -7.14 18.05 -29.44
CA TYR A 161 -5.86 18.69 -29.20
C TYR A 161 -6.03 19.90 -28.28
N PHE A 162 -5.09 20.08 -27.37
CA PHE A 162 -4.82 21.39 -26.80
C PHE A 162 -3.90 22.16 -27.75
N LEU A 163 -4.35 23.35 -28.15
CA LEU A 163 -3.66 24.18 -29.12
C LEU A 163 -2.66 25.09 -28.41
N TYR A 164 -1.38 24.88 -28.67
CA TYR A 164 -0.30 25.72 -28.16
C TYR A 164 0.15 26.73 -29.20
N ALA A 165 0.42 27.95 -28.75
CA ALA A 165 1.03 28.98 -29.55
C ALA A 165 2.21 29.61 -28.79
N PRO A 166 3.31 29.94 -29.48
CA PRO A 166 4.43 30.66 -28.89
C PRO A 166 4.06 32.11 -28.57
N PHE A 167 4.47 32.57 -27.39
CA PHE A 167 4.29 33.92 -26.89
C PHE A 167 5.65 34.48 -26.48
N ILE A 168 6.06 35.59 -27.11
CA ILE A 168 7.30 36.30 -26.78
C ILE A 168 6.96 37.37 -25.74
N ALA A 169 7.54 37.26 -24.56
CA ALA A 169 7.45 38.24 -23.48
C ALA A 169 8.18 39.55 -23.85
N GLU A 170 7.88 40.66 -23.16
CA GLU A 170 8.50 41.97 -23.40
C GLU A 170 10.04 41.97 -23.34
N ASP A 171 10.61 41.17 -22.45
CA ASP A 171 12.05 40.93 -22.26
C ASP A 171 12.63 39.85 -23.22
N GLY A 172 11.80 39.36 -24.14
CA GLY A 172 12.20 38.61 -25.34
C GLY A 172 12.40 37.11 -25.14
N TRP A 173 12.12 36.55 -23.96
CA TRP A 173 12.01 35.09 -23.84
C TRP A 173 10.65 34.61 -24.33
N THR A 174 10.58 33.31 -24.60
CA THR A 174 9.41 32.65 -25.17
C THR A 174 8.75 31.76 -24.12
N VAL A 175 7.43 31.72 -24.12
CA VAL A 175 6.66 30.66 -23.45
C VAL A 175 5.61 30.10 -24.37
N LEU A 176 5.40 28.79 -24.29
CA LEU A 176 4.30 28.15 -25.00
C LEU A 176 3.02 28.31 -24.19
N VAL A 177 2.00 28.83 -24.85
CA VAL A 177 0.71 29.12 -24.24
C VAL A 177 -0.33 28.18 -24.80
N ASN A 178 -0.93 27.36 -23.95
CA ASN A 178 -2.10 26.57 -24.27
C ASN A 178 -3.31 27.50 -24.35
N ARG A 179 -3.83 27.66 -25.56
CA ARG A 179 -4.98 28.53 -25.83
C ARG A 179 -6.31 27.85 -25.59
N GLY A 180 -6.33 26.52 -25.45
CA GLY A 180 -7.53 25.73 -25.18
C GLY A 180 -7.67 24.51 -26.07
N PHE A 181 -8.79 23.81 -25.89
CA PHE A 181 -9.11 22.56 -26.56
C PHE A 181 -9.77 22.77 -27.93
N ILE A 182 -9.42 21.92 -28.90
CA ILE A 182 -10.07 21.76 -30.19
C ILE A 182 -10.36 20.27 -30.46
N PRO A 183 -11.55 19.91 -30.98
CA PRO A 183 -11.82 18.55 -31.45
C PRO A 183 -10.92 18.11 -32.61
N LEU A 184 -10.81 16.80 -32.84
CA LEU A 184 -9.98 16.22 -33.92
C LEU A 184 -10.30 16.78 -35.32
N ASP A 185 -11.58 16.99 -35.63
CA ASP A 185 -12.05 17.53 -36.91
C ASP A 185 -11.81 19.05 -37.05
N ARG A 186 -11.28 19.70 -36.00
CA ARG A 186 -10.98 21.13 -35.95
C ARG A 186 -9.49 21.46 -35.97
N LYS A 187 -8.63 20.47 -36.25
CA LYS A 187 -7.18 20.67 -36.34
C LYS A 187 -6.83 21.70 -37.41
N ASP A 188 -7.38 21.54 -38.61
CA ASP A 188 -7.12 22.43 -39.74
C ASP A 188 -7.65 23.84 -39.50
N PHE A 189 -6.80 24.86 -39.69
CA PHE A 189 -7.16 26.25 -39.44
C PHE A 189 -8.42 26.72 -40.19
N SER A 190 -8.63 26.23 -41.42
CA SER A 190 -9.81 26.54 -42.25
C SER A 190 -11.15 26.11 -41.61
N THR A 191 -11.12 25.14 -40.70
CA THR A 191 -12.31 24.62 -40.02
C THR A 191 -12.65 25.40 -38.74
N ARG A 192 -11.79 26.34 -38.35
CA ARG A 192 -11.89 27.17 -37.13
C ARG A 192 -11.46 28.62 -37.41
N LEU A 193 -11.97 29.18 -38.50
CA LEU A 193 -11.72 30.58 -38.86
C LEU A 193 -12.08 31.52 -37.69
N GLY A 194 -11.22 32.49 -37.40
CA GLY A 194 -11.35 33.37 -36.23
C GLY A 194 -10.56 32.91 -35.00
N SER A 195 -10.10 31.65 -34.98
CA SER A 195 -9.26 31.11 -33.88
C SER A 195 -7.83 31.64 -33.85
N ALA A 196 -7.43 32.53 -34.76
CA ALA A 196 -6.10 33.14 -34.74
C ALA A 196 -5.83 33.83 -33.39
N PRO A 197 -4.58 33.80 -32.90
CA PRO A 197 -4.23 34.56 -31.70
C PRO A 197 -4.40 36.06 -31.95
N PRO A 198 -4.71 36.86 -30.91
CA PRO A 198 -4.72 38.31 -31.02
C PRO A 198 -3.39 38.84 -31.55
N ARG A 199 -3.46 39.93 -32.32
CA ARG A 199 -2.28 40.62 -32.83
C ARG A 199 -1.88 41.76 -31.90
N GLY A 200 -0.58 42.01 -31.82
CA GLY A 200 0.00 43.08 -31.03
C GLY A 200 0.29 42.67 -29.59
N GLU A 201 0.76 43.64 -28.82
CA GLU A 201 1.08 43.46 -27.42
C GLU A 201 -0.20 43.29 -26.59
N ILE A 202 -0.22 42.24 -25.78
CA ILE A 202 -1.31 41.92 -24.87
C ILE A 202 -0.72 41.38 -23.57
N THR A 203 -1.51 41.49 -22.51
CA THR A 203 -1.20 40.77 -21.27
C THR A 203 -2.10 39.55 -21.15
N ILE A 204 -1.48 38.38 -20.99
CA ILE A 204 -2.19 37.13 -20.74
C ILE A 204 -2.08 36.74 -19.28
N THR A 205 -3.13 36.10 -18.77
CA THR A 205 -3.17 35.49 -17.44
C THR A 205 -3.57 34.03 -17.58
N GLY A 206 -2.93 33.16 -16.81
CA GLY A 206 -3.18 31.73 -16.88
C GLY A 206 -2.49 30.95 -15.77
N LEU A 207 -2.53 29.63 -15.87
CA LEU A 207 -1.87 28.73 -14.93
C LEU A 207 -0.58 28.21 -15.56
N ALA A 208 0.54 28.43 -14.89
CA ALA A 208 1.80 27.80 -15.27
C ALA A 208 1.72 26.29 -15.05
N ARG A 209 2.29 25.51 -15.97
CA ARG A 209 2.25 24.06 -15.97
C ARG A 209 3.65 23.52 -16.20
N LYS A 210 4.11 22.66 -15.28
CA LYS A 210 5.42 22.01 -15.42
C LYS A 210 5.54 21.20 -16.71
N ALA A 211 6.76 21.04 -17.21
CA ALA A 211 7.04 20.13 -18.31
C ALA A 211 6.66 18.67 -17.95
N GLU A 212 6.11 17.96 -18.92
CA GLU A 212 5.90 16.51 -18.81
C GLU A 212 7.19 15.76 -19.15
N VAL A 213 7.35 14.59 -18.54
CA VAL A 213 8.45 13.67 -18.82
C VAL A 213 7.86 12.46 -19.53
N ALA A 214 8.43 12.11 -20.67
CA ALA A 214 8.01 10.93 -21.41
C ALA A 214 8.15 9.66 -20.55
N SER A 215 7.17 8.78 -20.64
CA SER A 215 7.18 7.47 -20.01
C SER A 215 7.30 6.38 -21.07
N MET A 216 7.55 5.13 -20.65
CA MET A 216 7.56 3.98 -21.57
C MET A 216 6.21 3.72 -22.28
N PHE A 217 5.13 4.38 -21.85
CA PHE A 217 3.79 4.28 -22.45
C PHE A 217 3.41 5.53 -23.25
N SER A 218 4.28 6.54 -23.30
CA SER A 218 4.06 7.73 -24.13
C SER A 218 4.19 7.35 -25.60
N ALA A 219 3.25 7.81 -26.42
CA ALA A 219 3.38 7.69 -27.87
C ALA A 219 4.49 8.62 -28.38
N ASP A 220 5.06 8.29 -29.53
CA ASP A 220 6.10 9.10 -30.16
C ASP A 220 5.50 10.41 -30.70
N ASP A 221 6.14 11.52 -30.37
CA ASP A 221 5.80 12.84 -30.92
C ASP A 221 6.09 12.90 -32.43
N ASN A 222 5.40 13.79 -33.13
CA ASN A 222 5.64 14.08 -34.55
C ASN A 222 5.99 15.57 -34.76
N PRO A 223 7.28 15.93 -34.65
CA PRO A 223 7.74 17.30 -34.86
C PRO A 223 7.49 17.84 -36.27
N LYS A 224 7.25 16.99 -37.28
CA LYS A 224 6.99 17.45 -38.67
C LYS A 224 5.55 17.93 -38.86
N THR A 225 4.60 17.33 -38.14
CA THR A 225 3.18 17.71 -38.16
C THR A 225 2.78 18.55 -36.95
N HIS A 226 3.75 18.89 -36.10
CA HIS A 226 3.57 19.60 -34.83
C HIS A 226 2.60 18.90 -33.88
N GLU A 227 2.52 17.57 -33.94
CA GLU A 227 1.69 16.76 -33.04
C GLU A 227 2.52 16.21 -31.89
N TRP A 228 2.01 16.36 -30.68
CA TRP A 228 2.71 16.03 -29.45
C TRP A 228 1.80 15.20 -28.54
N PHE A 229 2.39 14.22 -27.88
CA PHE A 229 1.79 13.38 -26.84
C PHE A 229 2.44 13.62 -25.49
N VAL A 230 3.60 14.29 -25.47
CA VAL A 230 4.27 14.77 -24.25
C VAL A 230 4.41 16.28 -24.32
N ARG A 231 3.95 16.97 -23.28
CA ARG A 231 4.09 18.42 -23.17
C ARG A 231 5.47 18.81 -22.62
N GLU A 232 6.49 18.68 -23.45
CA GLU A 232 7.85 19.14 -23.17
C GLU A 232 8.10 20.47 -23.92
N PRO A 233 8.13 21.63 -23.23
CA PRO A 233 8.09 22.94 -23.89
C PRO A 233 9.28 23.22 -24.79
N LYS A 234 10.47 22.70 -24.46
CA LYS A 234 11.70 23.01 -25.19
C LYS A 234 11.74 22.28 -26.53
N ASN A 235 11.38 21.00 -26.55
CA ASN A 235 11.23 20.19 -27.75
C ASN A 235 10.12 20.74 -28.65
N MET A 236 8.98 21.09 -28.04
CA MET A 236 7.86 21.71 -28.74
C MET A 236 8.25 23.04 -29.40
N ALA A 237 9.02 23.87 -28.71
CA ALA A 237 9.50 25.15 -29.24
C ALA A 237 10.58 24.98 -30.31
N ASP A 238 11.49 24.00 -30.16
CA ASP A 238 12.53 23.69 -31.15
C ASP A 238 11.92 23.31 -32.51
N ALA A 239 10.81 22.57 -32.52
CA ALA A 239 10.09 22.23 -33.75
C ALA A 239 9.52 23.46 -34.50
N LEU A 240 9.29 24.57 -33.79
CA LEU A 240 8.92 25.86 -34.39
C LEU A 240 10.14 26.71 -34.78
N GLY A 241 11.37 26.20 -34.62
CA GLY A 241 12.62 26.92 -34.84
C GLY A 241 12.91 27.97 -33.77
N LEU A 242 12.33 27.83 -32.58
CA LEU A 242 12.55 28.73 -31.44
C LEU A 242 13.71 28.22 -30.59
N LEU A 243 14.48 29.14 -30.02
CA LEU A 243 15.66 28.81 -29.22
C LEU A 243 15.24 28.16 -27.87
N PRO A 244 15.58 26.89 -27.62
CA PRO A 244 15.19 26.18 -26.39
C PRO A 244 15.72 26.86 -25.12
N GLU A 245 16.90 27.47 -25.18
CA GLU A 245 17.53 28.20 -24.07
C GLU A 245 16.86 29.54 -23.75
N ARG A 246 16.05 30.07 -24.67
CA ARG A 246 15.20 31.25 -24.44
C ARG A 246 13.74 30.87 -24.23
N THR A 247 13.43 29.58 -24.16
CA THR A 247 12.07 29.08 -23.93
C THR A 247 11.90 28.66 -22.49
N ALA A 248 10.84 29.14 -21.85
CA ALA A 248 10.49 28.78 -20.50
C ALA A 248 10.37 27.26 -20.34
N PRO A 249 10.89 26.66 -19.25
CA PRO A 249 10.79 25.22 -18.98
C PRO A 249 9.38 24.79 -18.51
N TYR A 250 8.37 25.62 -18.75
CA TYR A 250 6.98 25.42 -18.38
C TYR A 250 6.07 26.02 -19.47
N THR A 251 4.80 25.62 -19.49
CA THR A 251 3.78 26.23 -20.35
C THR A 251 2.80 27.07 -19.53
N ILE A 252 1.99 27.90 -20.19
CA ILE A 252 0.89 28.64 -19.54
C ILE A 252 -0.43 28.19 -20.14
N ASP A 253 -1.35 27.71 -19.31
CA ASP A 253 -2.72 27.44 -19.73
C ASP A 253 -3.61 28.66 -19.53
N LEU A 254 -4.21 29.16 -20.62
CA LEU A 254 -5.17 30.25 -20.53
C LEU A 254 -6.45 29.80 -19.82
N GLN A 255 -6.91 30.63 -18.89
CA GLN A 255 -8.17 30.41 -18.20
C GLN A 255 -9.38 30.97 -18.97
N GLU A 256 -9.14 31.97 -19.83
CA GLU A 256 -10.17 32.66 -20.60
C GLU A 256 -9.83 32.69 -22.09
N ILE A 257 -10.88 32.81 -22.90
CA ILE A 257 -10.77 32.90 -24.35
C ILE A 257 -10.27 34.31 -24.72
N LEU A 258 -9.20 34.38 -25.52
CA LEU A 258 -8.63 35.65 -25.98
C LEU A 258 -9.02 36.05 -27.41
N ASN A 259 -9.73 35.20 -28.15
CA ASN A 259 -10.06 35.49 -29.56
C ASN A 259 -11.27 36.42 -29.67
N ILE A 260 -11.37 37.12 -30.81
CA ILE A 260 -12.41 38.13 -31.06
C ILE A 260 -13.63 37.50 -31.78
N ALA A 261 -13.44 36.35 -32.44
CA ALA A 261 -14.50 35.67 -33.20
C ALA A 261 -14.33 34.14 -33.12
N GLY A 262 -15.37 33.46 -32.62
CA GLY A 262 -15.50 32.00 -32.61
C GLY A 262 -15.24 31.35 -31.24
N ASP A 263 -15.88 30.21 -31.01
CA ASP A 263 -15.83 29.48 -29.71
C ASP A 263 -14.56 28.63 -29.54
N LEU A 264 -13.62 28.70 -30.48
CA LEU A 264 -12.42 27.84 -30.54
C LEU A 264 -11.11 28.64 -30.58
N PRO A 265 -10.06 28.20 -29.87
CA PRO A 265 -10.03 27.05 -28.95
C PRO A 265 -10.82 27.29 -27.65
N GLN A 266 -11.39 26.22 -27.07
CA GLN A 266 -12.11 26.26 -25.80
C GLN A 266 -11.11 26.37 -24.64
N ALA A 267 -10.89 27.60 -24.14
CA ALA A 267 -9.98 27.89 -23.04
C ALA A 267 -10.54 27.42 -21.68
N GLY A 268 -9.72 27.52 -20.61
CA GLY A 268 -10.15 27.19 -19.25
C GLY A 268 -10.19 25.68 -18.92
N GLU A 269 -9.82 24.84 -19.89
CA GLU A 269 -9.83 23.38 -19.80
C GLU A 269 -8.60 22.78 -19.09
N THR A 270 -7.84 23.60 -18.35
CA THR A 270 -6.73 23.11 -17.52
C THR A 270 -7.19 21.98 -16.62
N ARG A 271 -6.61 20.80 -16.83
CA ARG A 271 -6.92 19.62 -16.04
C ARG A 271 -6.12 19.61 -14.75
N MET A 272 -6.83 19.69 -13.62
CA MET A 272 -6.30 19.38 -12.29
C MET A 272 -6.67 17.94 -11.90
N THR A 273 -6.49 17.00 -12.83
CA THR A 273 -6.85 15.60 -12.59
C THR A 273 -5.60 14.82 -12.28
N PHE A 274 -5.47 14.38 -11.04
CA PHE A 274 -4.46 13.43 -10.62
C PHE A 274 -5.10 12.04 -10.63
N SER A 275 -4.50 11.08 -11.34
CA SER A 275 -4.94 9.69 -11.23
C SER A 275 -4.82 9.25 -9.78
N ASN A 276 -5.90 8.71 -9.23
CA ASN A 276 -5.98 8.32 -7.82
C ASN A 276 -6.71 6.99 -7.67
N ASN A 277 -6.00 5.92 -7.99
CA ASN A 277 -6.49 4.55 -7.84
C ASN A 277 -6.13 3.95 -6.47
N HIS A 278 -5.53 4.74 -5.57
CA HIS A 278 -5.03 4.26 -4.28
C HIS A 278 -6.14 3.66 -3.42
N LEU A 279 -7.34 4.24 -3.43
CA LEU A 279 -8.49 3.68 -2.72
C LEU A 279 -8.89 2.28 -3.26
N GLN A 280 -8.93 2.11 -4.59
CA GLN A 280 -9.24 0.82 -5.21
C GLN A 280 -8.20 -0.24 -4.85
N TYR A 281 -6.92 0.11 -4.89
CA TYR A 281 -5.85 -0.79 -4.47
C TYR A 281 -5.91 -1.09 -2.98
N ALA A 282 -6.19 -0.10 -2.12
CA ALA A 282 -6.34 -0.30 -0.68
C ALA A 282 -7.41 -1.35 -0.36
N PHE A 283 -8.57 -1.27 -1.04
CA PHE A 283 -9.62 -2.28 -0.94
C PHE A 283 -9.21 -3.64 -1.51
N THR A 284 -8.46 -3.66 -2.62
CA THR A 284 -7.96 -4.91 -3.20
C THR A 284 -7.06 -5.65 -2.21
N TRP A 285 -6.10 -4.96 -1.59
CA TRP A 285 -5.21 -5.53 -0.59
C TRP A 285 -5.95 -5.95 0.68
N ALA A 286 -6.92 -5.15 1.14
CA ALA A 286 -7.75 -5.50 2.28
C ALA A 286 -8.62 -6.75 2.00
N ALA A 287 -9.21 -6.85 0.81
CA ALA A 287 -10.01 -8.00 0.41
C ALA A 287 -9.15 -9.28 0.33
N LEU A 288 -7.93 -9.18 -0.22
CA LEU A 288 -6.98 -10.29 -0.24
C LEU A 288 -6.56 -10.71 1.17
N ALA A 289 -6.35 -9.75 2.09
CA ALA A 289 -6.06 -10.02 3.49
C ALA A 289 -7.23 -10.78 4.16
N LEU A 290 -8.47 -10.34 3.95
CA LEU A 290 -9.66 -11.01 4.46
C LEU A 290 -9.86 -12.40 3.86
N ALA A 291 -9.62 -12.58 2.56
CA ALA A 291 -9.65 -13.88 1.91
C ALA A 291 -8.60 -14.84 2.50
N LEU A 292 -7.38 -14.34 2.73
CA LEU A 292 -6.32 -15.12 3.38
C LEU A 292 -6.72 -15.54 4.79
N ILE A 293 -7.29 -14.64 5.59
CA ILE A 293 -7.85 -14.96 6.92
C ILE A 293 -8.93 -16.04 6.79
N GLY A 294 -9.89 -15.88 5.87
CA GLY A 294 -10.99 -16.83 5.68
C GLY A 294 -10.52 -18.24 5.31
N VAL A 295 -9.61 -18.35 4.33
CA VAL A 295 -9.02 -19.63 3.91
C VAL A 295 -8.21 -20.26 5.05
N TYR A 296 -7.44 -19.45 5.78
CA TYR A 296 -6.65 -19.93 6.90
C TYR A 296 -7.54 -20.43 8.06
N LEU A 297 -8.61 -19.71 8.40
CA LEU A 297 -9.58 -20.15 9.41
C LEU A 297 -10.31 -21.43 8.97
N ALA A 298 -10.70 -21.54 7.70
CA ALA A 298 -11.32 -22.76 7.17
C ALA A 298 -10.35 -23.95 7.25
N PHE A 299 -9.06 -23.75 6.96
CA PHE A 299 -8.03 -24.76 7.16
C PHE A 299 -7.93 -25.18 8.62
N LEU A 300 -7.88 -24.23 9.56
CA LEU A 300 -7.82 -24.53 11.00
C LEU A 300 -9.06 -25.31 11.48
N ILE A 301 -10.25 -24.89 11.07
CA ILE A 301 -11.50 -25.58 11.40
C ILE A 301 -11.51 -27.00 10.85
N LYS A 302 -11.15 -27.18 9.56
CA LYS A 302 -11.09 -28.50 8.92
C LYS A 302 -10.09 -29.41 9.64
N ALA A 303 -8.88 -28.90 9.89
CA ALA A 303 -7.83 -29.67 10.52
C ALA A 303 -8.15 -30.03 11.98
N TRP A 304 -8.91 -29.18 12.68
CA TRP A 304 -9.44 -29.49 14.02
C TRP A 304 -10.53 -30.56 13.97
N LEU A 305 -11.47 -30.49 13.02
CA LEU A 305 -12.55 -31.48 12.84
C LEU A 305 -12.04 -32.85 12.39
N GLU A 306 -10.94 -32.90 11.63
CA GLU A 306 -10.34 -34.14 11.13
C GLU A 306 -9.35 -34.77 12.13
N ARG A 307 -9.06 -34.12 13.25
CA ARG A 307 -8.08 -34.56 14.25
C ARG A 307 -8.43 -35.90 14.90
N ASP A 308 -9.72 -36.15 15.11
CA ASP A 308 -10.20 -37.29 15.90
C ASP A 308 -10.73 -38.44 15.01
N LYS A 309 -10.52 -38.37 13.68
CA LYS A 309 -10.88 -39.47 12.77
C LYS A 309 -9.85 -40.59 12.90
N PRO A 310 -10.25 -41.84 13.21
CA PRO A 310 -9.33 -42.97 13.24
C PRO A 310 -8.70 -43.18 11.86
N ASN A 311 -7.41 -43.52 11.85
CA ASN A 311 -6.69 -43.86 10.62
C ASN A 311 -7.26 -45.18 10.08
N PRO A 312 -7.86 -45.24 8.89
CA PRO A 312 -8.45 -46.48 8.37
C PRO A 312 -7.42 -47.61 8.17
N GLN A 313 -6.12 -47.31 8.20
CA GLN A 313 -5.07 -48.32 8.08
C GLN A 313 -4.87 -49.21 9.32
N THR A 314 -5.48 -48.89 10.47
CA THR A 314 -5.36 -49.74 11.66
C THR A 314 -6.45 -50.82 11.77
N GLU A 315 -7.42 -50.87 10.87
CA GLU A 315 -8.45 -51.92 10.86
C GLU A 315 -8.05 -53.14 9.98
N ASP A 316 -7.19 -52.95 8.97
CA ASP A 316 -6.76 -54.05 8.09
C ASP A 316 -5.69 -54.98 8.72
N GLU A 317 -5.05 -54.58 9.83
CA GLU A 317 -4.06 -55.42 10.54
C GLU A 317 -4.71 -56.36 11.58
N ALA A 318 -6.01 -56.22 11.88
CA ALA A 318 -6.69 -57.05 12.88
C ALA A 318 -7.23 -58.38 12.32
N ASP A 319 -7.33 -58.51 10.99
CA ASP A 319 -7.84 -59.73 10.34
C ASP A 319 -6.73 -60.70 9.88
N ASP A 320 -5.45 -60.28 9.88
CA ASP A 320 -4.30 -61.11 9.47
C ASP A 320 -3.75 -62.03 10.59
N ASP A 321 -4.09 -61.77 11.86
CA ASP A 321 -3.59 -62.55 13.01
C ASP A 321 -4.29 -63.92 13.16
N ASP A 322 -5.51 -64.10 12.63
CA ASP A 322 -6.25 -65.36 12.76
C ASP A 322 -5.73 -66.46 11.79
N ASP A 323 -5.20 -66.07 10.62
CA ASP A 323 -4.69 -67.00 9.61
C ASP A 323 -3.31 -67.60 9.96
N GLU A 324 -2.51 -66.91 10.78
CA GLU A 324 -1.19 -67.37 11.19
C GLU A 324 -1.29 -68.47 12.27
N VAL A 325 -2.25 -68.35 13.20
CA VAL A 325 -2.50 -69.34 14.26
C VAL A 325 -3.02 -70.67 13.69
N GLU A 326 -3.90 -70.63 12.69
CA GLU A 326 -4.44 -71.84 12.08
C GLU A 326 -3.39 -72.61 11.24
N ASN A 327 -2.51 -71.88 10.53
CA ASN A 327 -1.40 -72.47 9.79
C ASN A 327 -0.36 -73.13 10.69
N GLU A 328 -0.08 -72.55 11.86
CA GLU A 328 0.86 -73.11 12.82
C GLU A 328 0.32 -74.40 13.47
N ARG A 329 -1.00 -74.45 13.72
CA ARG A 329 -1.69 -75.66 14.17
C ARG A 329 -1.62 -76.80 13.14
N TYR A 330 -1.81 -76.49 11.85
CA TYR A 330 -1.65 -77.45 10.76
C TYR A 330 -0.19 -77.96 10.61
N ARG A 331 0.80 -77.09 10.80
CA ARG A 331 2.23 -77.47 10.84
C ARG A 331 2.56 -78.40 12.00
N MET A 332 1.97 -78.19 13.18
CA MET A 332 2.20 -79.07 14.33
C MET A 332 1.57 -80.44 14.15
N LEU A 333 0.34 -80.53 13.63
CA LEU A 333 -0.34 -81.79 13.33
C LEU A 333 0.40 -82.60 12.25
N SER A 334 0.90 -81.94 11.20
CA SER A 334 1.66 -82.61 10.13
C SER A 334 3.05 -83.10 10.58
N LYS A 335 3.71 -82.39 11.51
CA LYS A 335 4.97 -82.85 12.14
C LYS A 335 4.73 -84.05 13.06
N ALA A 336 3.66 -84.06 13.83
CA ALA A 336 3.30 -85.20 14.69
C ALA A 336 2.99 -86.46 13.86
N ALA A 337 2.23 -86.34 12.78
CA ALA A 337 1.88 -87.44 11.86
C ALA A 337 3.07 -87.95 11.01
N ARG A 338 4.18 -87.21 10.94
CA ARG A 338 5.45 -87.67 10.34
C ARG A 338 6.34 -88.38 11.35
N LYS A 339 6.27 -88.04 12.64
CA LYS A 339 7.08 -88.64 13.70
C LYS A 339 6.65 -90.07 14.02
N ASP A 340 5.34 -90.36 14.02
CA ASP A 340 4.82 -91.73 14.24
C ASP A 340 5.15 -92.70 13.09
N ARG A 341 5.30 -92.19 11.86
CA ARG A 341 5.60 -93.02 10.69
C ARG A 341 7.05 -93.51 10.61
N ASN A 342 7.98 -92.80 11.27
CA ASN A 342 9.40 -93.17 11.32
C ASN A 342 9.74 -94.09 12.50
N ASN A 343 8.80 -94.36 13.41
CA ASN A 343 9.02 -95.22 14.58
C ASN A 343 8.44 -96.64 14.41
N GLN A 344 7.97 -96.99 13.22
CA GLN A 344 7.41 -98.31 12.85
C GLN A 344 8.09 -98.93 11.62
N ARG A 345 9.37 -98.63 11.36
CA ARG A 345 10.16 -99.28 10.30
C ARG A 345 11.46 -99.87 10.84
#